data_AF-A0A414HEY0-F1
#
_entry.id   AF-A0A414HEY0-F1
#
_cell.length_a   1.000
_cell.length_b   1.000
_cell.length_c   1.000
_cell.angle_alpha   90.00
_cell.angle_beta   90.00
_cell.angle_gamma   90.00
#
_symmetry.space_group_name_H-M   'P 1'
#
loop_
_entity.id
_entity.type
_entity.pdbx_description
1 polymer ?
#
loop_
_entity_poly.entity_id
_entity_poly.type
_entity_poly.pdbx_seq_one_letter_code
_entity_poly.pdbx_strand_id
1 'polypeptide(L)'
;MKTELKNIELLADSRDKVIDMPQGYLLSWFCTTQAAFRITVTLKDECTTYFSGSKASTDINPPLAQGSAVQLGKELRMLIDIPQSVKIRMESNKNFVEVDGKEVARCYTWLIEDQDDDDFNDMHLSLIGWKKKG
;
A
#
# COMPACT_ATOMS: atom_id res chain seq x y z
N MET A 1 17.31 2.37 -38.03
CA MET A 1 16.49 2.49 -36.81
C MET A 1 17.43 2.55 -35.63
N LYS A 2 17.47 3.67 -34.91
CA LYS A 2 18.18 3.76 -33.63
C LYS A 2 17.25 3.17 -32.58
N THR A 3 17.67 2.09 -31.94
CA THR A 3 17.00 1.55 -30.76
C THR A 3 17.16 2.60 -29.65
N GLU A 4 16.08 3.26 -29.26
CA GLU A 4 16.07 4.01 -28.01
C GLU A 4 16.20 2.99 -26.88
N LEU A 5 17.37 2.93 -26.27
CA LEU A 5 17.52 2.35 -24.94
C LEU A 5 16.70 3.25 -24.02
N LYS A 6 15.51 2.76 -23.61
CA LYS A 6 14.84 3.30 -22.43
C LYS A 6 15.85 3.18 -21.30
N ASN A 7 16.39 4.30 -20.85
CA ASN A 7 17.00 4.37 -19.53
C ASN A 7 15.88 4.01 -18.57
N ILE A 8 15.85 2.75 -18.14
CA ILE A 8 15.02 2.32 -17.04
C ILE A 8 15.64 3.03 -15.85
N GLU A 9 15.12 4.20 -15.50
CA GLU A 9 15.33 4.74 -14.16
C GLU A 9 14.87 3.63 -13.22
N LEU A 10 15.83 2.97 -12.55
CA LEU A 10 15.52 2.17 -11.39
C LEU A 10 14.85 3.12 -10.39
N LEU A 11 13.52 3.15 -10.40
CA LEU A 11 12.76 3.69 -9.28
C LEU A 11 13.30 2.97 -8.05
N ALA A 12 13.75 3.74 -7.05
CA ALA A 12 14.31 3.16 -5.84
C ALA A 12 13.31 2.15 -5.26
N ASP A 13 13.77 0.91 -5.03
CA ASP A 13 13.05 -0.11 -4.28
C ASP A 13 12.63 0.54 -2.95
N SER A 14 11.35 0.87 -2.84
CA SER A 14 10.84 1.73 -1.78
C SER A 14 9.77 0.95 -1.01
N ARG A 15 10.30 0.17 -0.08
CA ARG A 15 9.59 -0.69 0.87
C ARG A 15 9.04 0.05 2.09
N ASP A 16 9.36 1.33 2.24
CA ASP A 16 8.83 2.22 3.28
C ASP A 16 8.16 3.42 2.60
N LYS A 17 6.83 3.49 2.73
CA LYS A 17 6.01 4.53 2.11
C LYS A 17 5.36 5.37 3.20
N VAL A 18 5.76 6.64 3.26
CA VAL A 18 5.02 7.66 3.99
C VAL A 18 3.73 7.95 3.24
N ILE A 19 2.62 7.88 3.96
CA ILE A 19 1.28 8.18 3.46
C ILE A 19 0.90 9.52 4.05
N ASP A 20 0.60 10.51 3.21
CA ASP A 20 0.14 11.81 3.67
C ASP A 20 -1.35 11.72 4.06
N MET A 21 -1.69 10.86 5.00
CA MET A 21 -3.02 10.81 5.59
C MET A 21 -3.05 11.74 6.81
N PRO A 22 -4.00 12.69 6.90
CA PRO A 22 -4.05 13.58 8.05
C PRO A 22 -4.40 12.82 9.34
N GLN A 23 -3.71 13.17 10.43
CA GLN A 23 -3.99 12.65 11.77
C GLN A 23 -5.49 12.81 12.13
N GLY A 24 -6.05 11.83 12.82
CA GLY A 24 -7.44 11.82 13.27
C GLY A 24 -8.45 11.34 12.23
N TYR A 25 -8.03 11.04 10.99
CA TYR A 25 -8.92 10.45 9.99
C TYR A 25 -9.29 9.02 10.41
N LEU A 26 -10.54 8.64 10.17
CA LEU A 26 -10.98 7.25 10.31
C LEU A 26 -10.48 6.47 9.09
N LEU A 27 -9.54 5.56 9.31
CA LEU A 27 -8.98 4.67 8.32
C LEU A 27 -9.89 3.46 8.10
N SER A 28 -9.94 2.97 6.86
CA SER A 28 -10.37 1.62 6.52
C SER A 28 -9.44 1.04 5.45
N TRP A 29 -9.08 -0.23 5.61
CA TRP A 29 -8.14 -0.91 4.72
C TRP A 29 -8.60 -2.31 4.34
N PHE A 30 -8.15 -2.72 3.15
CA PHE A 30 -8.25 -4.09 2.65
C PHE A 30 -6.97 -4.43 1.89
N CYS A 31 -6.27 -5.47 2.34
CA CYS A 31 -4.99 -5.90 1.82
C CYS A 31 -5.02 -7.37 1.43
N THR A 32 -4.52 -7.68 0.23
CA THR A 32 -4.45 -9.02 -0.33
C THR A 32 -3.04 -9.28 -0.87
N THR A 33 -2.64 -10.54 -0.93
CA THR A 33 -1.40 -10.97 -1.57
C THR A 33 -1.66 -12.21 -2.40
N GLN A 34 -0.96 -12.34 -3.52
CA GLN A 34 -1.05 -13.49 -4.42
C GLN A 34 0.32 -13.91 -4.97
N ALA A 35 1.27 -14.17 -4.08
CA ALA A 35 2.66 -14.44 -4.46
C ALA A 35 3.19 -15.75 -3.86
N ALA A 36 4.14 -16.40 -4.55
CA ALA A 36 4.87 -17.52 -3.98
C ALA A 36 5.86 -17.07 -2.89
N PHE A 37 6.41 -15.86 -3.01
CA PHE A 37 7.28 -15.29 -1.99
C PHE A 37 6.49 -14.88 -0.76
N ARG A 38 7.22 -14.79 0.36
CA ARG A 38 6.63 -14.35 1.62
C ARG A 38 6.57 -12.84 1.60
N ILE A 39 5.37 -12.29 1.61
CA ILE A 39 5.13 -10.86 1.68
C ILE A 39 4.62 -10.53 3.08
N THR A 40 5.31 -9.61 3.73
CA THR A 40 4.88 -9.02 5.00
C THR A 40 4.55 -7.55 4.78
N VAL A 41 3.33 -7.15 5.11
CA VAL A 41 2.88 -5.76 5.01
C VAL A 41 2.50 -5.25 6.39
N THR A 42 3.00 -4.07 6.74
CA THR A 42 2.68 -3.38 8.00
C THR A 42 2.16 -1.98 7.71
N LEU A 43 0.99 -1.64 8.26
CA LEU A 43 0.48 -0.27 8.32
C LEU A 43 0.61 0.21 9.76
N LYS A 44 1.37 1.29 9.97
CA LYS A 44 1.62 1.84 11.31
C LYS A 44 1.79 3.35 11.26
N ASP A 45 1.72 3.98 12.41
CA ASP A 45 2.28 5.31 12.64
C ASP A 45 3.24 5.25 13.84
N GLU A 46 3.64 6.40 14.37
CA GLU A 46 4.52 6.47 15.53
C GLU A 46 3.85 6.03 16.85
N CYS A 47 2.52 5.94 16.89
CA CYS A 47 1.75 5.61 18.08
C CYS A 47 1.31 4.15 18.11
N THR A 48 1.01 3.54 16.96
CA THR A 48 0.45 2.19 16.88
C THR A 48 0.70 1.49 15.55
N THR A 49 0.58 0.16 15.57
CA THR A 49 0.48 -0.67 14.37
C THR A 49 -0.99 -1.03 14.13
N TYR A 50 -1.54 -0.62 12.99
CA TYR A 50 -2.92 -0.89 12.60
C TYR A 50 -3.11 -2.32 12.12
N PHE A 51 -2.16 -2.81 11.33
CA PHE A 51 -2.01 -4.23 11.03
C PHE A 51 -0.57 -4.57 10.69
N SER A 52 -0.19 -5.82 10.89
CA SER A 52 1.01 -6.44 10.35
C SER A 52 0.67 -7.88 9.99
N GLY A 53 0.69 -8.21 8.70
CA GLY A 53 0.31 -9.51 8.17
C GLY A 53 1.40 -10.09 7.29
N SER A 54 1.56 -11.41 7.29
CA SER A 54 2.55 -12.13 6.47
C SER A 54 1.94 -13.36 5.81
N LYS A 55 2.14 -13.52 4.50
CA LYS A 55 1.61 -14.66 3.73
C LYS A 55 2.58 -15.06 2.63
N ALA A 56 2.66 -16.36 2.34
CA ALA A 56 3.44 -16.94 1.25
C ALA A 56 2.54 -17.96 0.53
N SER A 57 1.73 -17.47 -0.40
CA SER A 57 0.72 -18.27 -1.09
C SER A 57 0.17 -17.51 -2.30
N THR A 58 0.00 -18.22 -3.40
CA THR A 58 -0.65 -17.76 -4.63
C THR A 58 -2.18 -17.86 -4.57
N ASP A 59 -2.75 -18.33 -3.46
CA ASP A 59 -4.18 -18.17 -3.19
C ASP A 59 -4.41 -16.78 -2.59
N ILE A 60 -5.27 -15.98 -3.21
CA ILE A 60 -5.62 -14.65 -2.70
C ILE A 60 -6.34 -14.72 -1.34
N ASN A 61 -6.99 -15.84 -1.03
CA ASN A 61 -7.73 -16.04 0.21
C ASN A 61 -6.91 -16.73 1.29
N PRO A 62 -7.14 -16.43 2.58
CA PRO A 62 -7.84 -15.22 3.05
C PRO A 62 -7.04 -13.95 2.72
N PRO A 63 -7.68 -12.76 2.76
CA PRO A 63 -6.95 -11.49 2.63
C PRO A 63 -5.87 -11.38 3.71
N LEU A 64 -4.78 -10.69 3.39
CA LEU A 64 -3.67 -10.47 4.32
C LEU A 64 -4.11 -9.66 5.54
N ALA A 65 -4.94 -8.64 5.33
CA ALA A 65 -5.52 -7.83 6.39
C ALA A 65 -6.80 -7.12 5.92
N GLN A 66 -7.72 -6.90 6.85
CA GLN A 66 -8.88 -6.03 6.66
C GLN A 66 -9.21 -5.36 7.99
N GLY A 67 -9.64 -4.10 7.97
CA GLY A 67 -9.97 -3.41 9.22
C GLY A 67 -10.22 -1.92 9.09
N SER A 68 -10.35 -1.28 10.25
CA SER A 68 -10.57 0.16 10.39
C SER A 68 -10.09 0.65 11.75
N ALA A 69 -9.58 1.88 11.81
CA ALA A 69 -9.14 2.53 13.05
C ALA A 69 -9.00 4.03 12.85
N VAL A 70 -9.02 4.81 13.93
CA VAL A 70 -8.68 6.25 13.85
C VAL A 70 -7.16 6.38 13.79
N GLN A 71 -6.65 7.19 12.86
CA GLN A 71 -5.23 7.52 12.81
C GLN A 71 -4.81 8.31 14.05
N LEU A 72 -3.90 7.76 14.85
CA LEU A 72 -3.45 8.35 16.11
C LEU A 72 -2.25 9.28 15.91
N GLY A 73 -1.30 8.87 15.07
CA GLY A 73 -0.06 9.58 14.80
C GLY A 73 -0.13 10.48 13.56
N LYS A 74 0.90 11.30 13.38
CA LYS A 74 1.06 12.23 12.26
C LYS A 74 1.67 11.56 11.03
N GLU A 75 2.46 10.51 11.21
CA GLU A 75 3.23 9.91 10.14
C GLU A 75 2.78 8.48 9.88
N LEU A 76 1.70 8.34 9.09
CA LEU A 76 1.24 7.04 8.65
C LEU A 76 2.21 6.46 7.62
N ARG A 77 2.61 5.20 7.81
CA ARG A 77 3.54 4.47 6.94
C ARG A 77 3.04 3.09 6.58
N MET A 78 3.26 2.70 5.33
CA MET A 78 3.20 1.33 4.87
C MET A 78 4.62 0.79 4.70
N LEU A 79 4.91 -0.34 5.36
CA LEU A 79 6.15 -1.09 5.22
C LEU A 79 5.88 -2.41 4.50
N ILE A 80 6.73 -2.76 3.55
CA ILE A 80 6.65 -3.99 2.75
C ILE A 80 7.97 -4.75 2.91
N ASP A 81 7.91 -6.01 3.31
CA ASP A 81 9.08 -6.88 3.39
C ASP A 81 8.85 -8.16 2.57
N ILE A 82 9.74 -8.37 1.59
CA ILE A 82 9.80 -9.54 0.71
C ILE A 82 11.28 -9.95 0.62
N PRO A 83 11.80 -10.74 1.57
CA PRO A 83 13.23 -11.00 1.66
C PRO A 83 13.76 -11.83 0.48
N GLN A 84 12.88 -12.58 -0.20
CA GLN A 84 13.24 -13.35 -1.39
C GLN A 84 13.35 -12.50 -2.66
N SER A 85 12.73 -11.33 -2.68
CA SER A 85 12.73 -10.46 -3.86
C SER A 85 13.88 -9.46 -3.82
N VAL A 86 14.66 -9.42 -4.90
CA VAL A 86 15.79 -8.50 -5.07
C VAL A 86 15.32 -7.08 -5.39
N LYS A 87 14.15 -6.94 -6.02
CA LYS A 87 13.53 -5.68 -6.41
C LYS A 87 12.01 -5.83 -6.41
N ILE A 88 11.30 -4.81 -5.95
CA ILE A 88 9.86 -4.72 -6.18
C ILE A 88 9.53 -3.58 -7.13
N ARG A 89 8.47 -3.77 -7.93
CA ARG A 89 7.85 -2.71 -8.72
C ARG A 89 6.51 -2.35 -8.08
N MET A 90 6.12 -1.09 -8.19
CA MET A 90 4.94 -0.56 -7.51
C MET A 90 4.19 0.38 -8.42
N GLU A 91 2.90 0.13 -8.59
CA GLU A 91 1.94 1.07 -9.14
C GLU A 91 1.06 1.60 -8.01
N SER A 92 0.71 2.89 -8.06
CA SER A 92 -0.10 3.50 -7.02
C SER A 92 -1.03 4.58 -7.54
N ASN A 93 -2.21 4.67 -6.91
CA ASN A 93 -3.17 5.71 -7.16
C ASN A 93 -3.50 6.45 -5.87
N LYS A 94 -3.74 7.75 -5.99
CA LYS A 94 -4.17 8.62 -4.90
C LYS A 94 -5.31 9.50 -5.39
N ASN A 95 -6.41 9.50 -4.64
CA ASN A 95 -7.59 10.30 -4.94
C ASN A 95 -8.08 11.06 -3.71
N PHE A 96 -8.67 12.22 -3.95
CA PHE A 96 -9.32 13.04 -2.92
C PHE A 96 -10.82 13.09 -3.21
N VAL A 97 -11.62 13.01 -2.16
CA VAL A 97 -13.06 13.21 -2.24
C VAL A 97 -13.37 14.54 -1.60
N GLU A 98 -14.02 15.43 -2.34
CA GLU A 98 -14.43 16.74 -1.88
C GLU A 98 -15.95 16.91 -1.96
N VAL A 99 -16.49 17.66 -1.00
CA VAL A 99 -17.88 18.12 -0.99
C VAL A 99 -17.85 19.62 -0.69
N ASP A 100 -18.48 20.42 -1.55
CA ASP A 100 -18.49 21.89 -1.46
C ASP A 100 -17.09 22.51 -1.31
N GLY A 101 -16.11 21.97 -2.06
CA GLY A 101 -14.72 22.43 -2.04
C GLY A 101 -13.96 22.09 -0.75
N LYS A 102 -14.43 21.13 0.04
CA LYS A 102 -13.76 20.66 1.25
C LYS A 102 -13.46 19.17 1.15
N GLU A 103 -12.21 18.79 1.39
CA GLU A 103 -11.82 17.38 1.52
C GLU A 103 -12.62 16.69 2.62
N VAL A 104 -13.27 15.59 2.26
CA VAL A 104 -14.00 14.70 3.16
C VAL A 104 -13.32 13.33 3.31
N ALA A 105 -12.59 12.89 2.28
CA ALA A 105 -11.85 11.65 2.31
C ALA A 105 -10.62 11.65 1.40
N ARG A 106 -9.69 10.74 1.69
CA ARG A 106 -8.49 10.50 0.88
C ARG A 106 -8.31 9.00 0.67
N CYS A 107 -8.12 8.59 -0.57
CA CYS A 107 -8.03 7.19 -0.98
C CYS A 107 -6.66 6.91 -1.59
N TYR A 108 -6.12 5.74 -1.28
CA TYR A 108 -4.88 5.24 -1.83
C TYR A 108 -5.06 3.78 -2.27
N THR A 109 -4.39 3.44 -3.35
CA THR A 109 -4.24 2.05 -3.79
C THR A 109 -2.78 1.82 -4.12
N TRP A 110 -2.25 0.69 -3.67
CA TRP A 110 -0.94 0.18 -4.06
C TRP A 110 -1.10 -1.21 -4.66
N LEU A 111 -0.39 -1.43 -5.77
CA LEU A 111 -0.22 -2.71 -6.42
C LEU A 111 1.28 -2.98 -6.53
N ILE A 112 1.71 -4.18 -6.17
CA ILE A 112 3.12 -4.58 -6.12
C ILE A 112 3.31 -5.79 -6.99
N GLU A 113 4.50 -5.82 -7.57
CA GLU A 113 5.05 -6.89 -8.39
C GLU A 113 6.44 -7.22 -7.84
N ASP A 114 6.64 -8.45 -7.40
CA ASP A 114 7.84 -8.95 -6.72
C ASP A 114 8.80 -9.69 -7.66
N GLN A 115 8.38 -9.92 -8.92
CA GLN A 115 9.15 -10.50 -10.01
C GLN A 115 8.94 -9.74 -11.34
N ASP A 116 9.01 -10.45 -12.47
CA ASP A 116 9.11 -9.91 -13.83
C ASP A 116 7.92 -10.34 -14.71
N ASP A 117 6.82 -10.86 -14.15
CA ASP A 117 5.65 -11.37 -14.93
C ASP A 117 4.52 -10.34 -15.13
N ASP A 118 4.64 -9.15 -14.56
CA ASP A 118 3.88 -7.93 -14.91
C ASP A 118 2.37 -7.99 -14.58
N ASP A 119 1.96 -8.77 -13.58
CA ASP A 119 0.55 -8.89 -13.21
C ASP A 119 0.13 -7.99 -12.04
N PHE A 120 1.10 -7.49 -11.26
CA PHE A 120 0.91 -6.55 -10.16
C PHE A 120 -0.12 -6.99 -9.10
N ASN A 121 -0.31 -8.30 -8.92
CA ASN A 121 -1.24 -8.85 -7.93
C ASN A 121 -0.55 -9.46 -6.70
N ASP A 122 0.79 -9.51 -6.69
CA ASP A 122 1.57 -10.06 -5.58
C ASP A 122 1.19 -9.42 -4.25
N MET A 123 0.99 -8.11 -4.24
CA MET A 123 0.34 -7.40 -3.14
C MET A 123 -0.56 -6.28 -3.64
N HIS A 124 -1.76 -6.21 -3.06
CA HIS A 124 -2.68 -5.09 -3.19
C HIS A 124 -3.02 -4.53 -1.81
N LEU A 125 -3.03 -3.20 -1.68
CA LEU A 125 -3.60 -2.49 -0.53
C LEU A 125 -4.50 -1.35 -1.01
N SER A 126 -5.77 -1.40 -0.62
CA SER A 126 -6.68 -0.25 -0.67
C SER A 126 -6.79 0.35 0.72
N LEU A 127 -6.57 1.67 0.83
CA LEU A 127 -6.68 2.45 2.06
C LEU A 127 -7.52 3.69 1.80
N ILE A 128 -8.49 3.95 2.66
CA ILE A 128 -9.26 5.19 2.68
C ILE A 128 -9.27 5.80 4.07
N GLY A 129 -9.21 7.12 4.16
CA GLY A 129 -9.38 7.87 5.39
C GLY A 129 -10.50 8.90 5.25
N TRP A 130 -11.41 8.97 6.21
CA TRP A 130 -12.44 10.01 6.29
C TRP A 130 -12.15 11.00 7.40
N LYS A 131 -12.40 12.28 7.13
CA LYS A 131 -12.24 13.36 8.12
C LYS A 131 -13.19 13.25 9.33
N LYS A 132 -14.35 12.61 9.15
CA LYS A 132 -15.35 12.40 10.22
C LYS A 132 -15.83 10.96 10.19
N LYS A 133 -15.97 10.36 11.37
CA LYS A 133 -16.84 9.20 11.57
C LYS A 133 -18.28 9.72 11.55
N GLY A 134 -19.15 9.07 10.78
CA GLY A 134 -20.53 9.48 10.53
C GLY A 134 -21.27 10.03 11.75
#